data_AF-A0A8W7P2R9-F1
#
_entry.id   AF-A0A8W7P2R9-F1
#
_cell.length_a   1.000
_cell.length_b   1.000
_cell.length_c   1.000
_cell.angle_alpha   90.00
_cell.angle_beta   90.00
_cell.angle_gamma   90.00
#
_symmetry.space_group_name_H-M   'P 1'
#
loop_
_entity.id
_entity.type
_entity.pdbx_description
1 polymer ?
#
loop_
_entity_poly.entity_id
_entity_poly.type
_entity_poly.pdbx_seq_one_letter_code
_entity_poly.pdbx_strand_id
1 'polypeptide(L)'
;LAFHDNNASYRYFNDLYAFSLESYTWTKIEGAGPVPPPRSGCCMVANADGKILIWGGYSKTSVKKEIDRGTTHTDMFALVPDKQQDGKTGAATAQPTYKWTSVKPNGKKPAPRSGMAVAIAPNGKAYTFGGVMDTEEDEEDVRGMFSNELHALDTGACTWRKLELAAKAKKSKPADVEMNEEEKEKQQQQQQAAKIVSDDGVFTMTVGGSGASGGASKGAAKEEEGDAGALDLGGPSPRMNAAIVVCKGQLYVYGGLYESGSRQFTLSDLYALDLHKLDVWKTLIANSFNSNEWLGSDSEGDSSDDDDDDDDDDDDDDDDDDDDDDSEDDSSGMETE
;
A
#
# COMPACT_ATOMS: atom_id res chain seq x y z
N LEU A 1 4.14 14.95 0.74
CA LEU A 1 3.43 13.65 0.59
C LEU A 1 4.09 12.63 1.49
N ALA A 2 3.96 12.85 2.78
CA ALA A 2 4.66 12.10 3.82
C ALA A 2 3.78 12.06 5.07
N PHE A 3 4.21 11.30 6.07
CA PHE A 3 3.64 11.37 7.40
C PHE A 3 4.75 11.50 8.44
N HIS A 4 4.40 12.05 9.59
CA HIS A 4 5.19 12.06 10.80
C HIS A 4 4.32 11.48 11.90
N ASP A 5 4.86 10.51 12.63
CA ASP A 5 4.22 9.90 13.80
C ASP A 5 5.28 9.80 14.90
N ASN A 6 4.92 10.26 16.11
CA ASN A 6 5.78 10.19 17.29
C ASN A 6 5.09 9.55 18.50
N ASN A 7 4.12 8.64 18.26
CA ASN A 7 3.28 7.97 19.26
C ASN A 7 2.37 8.90 20.08
N ALA A 8 2.67 10.19 20.17
CA ALA A 8 1.83 11.21 20.80
C ALA A 8 0.96 11.96 19.79
N SER A 9 1.42 12.08 18.55
CA SER A 9 0.72 12.79 17.48
C SER A 9 1.12 12.26 16.12
N TYR A 10 0.17 12.29 15.19
CA TYR A 10 0.43 12.00 13.78
C TYR A 10 0.06 13.20 12.91
N ARG A 11 0.84 13.43 11.86
CA ARG A 11 0.60 14.49 10.88
C ARG A 11 0.92 13.99 9.48
N TYR A 12 -0.01 14.23 8.56
CA TYR A 12 0.19 13.98 7.14
C TYR A 12 0.54 15.29 6.43
N PHE A 13 1.38 15.20 5.40
CA PHE A 13 1.83 16.34 4.60
C PHE A 13 1.48 16.17 3.13
N ASN A 14 1.15 17.27 2.45
CA ASN A 14 0.92 17.34 1.01
C ASN A 14 1.95 18.22 0.27
N ASP A 15 3.02 18.61 0.93
CA ASP A 15 4.14 19.32 0.33
C ASP A 15 4.92 18.43 -0.66
N LEU A 16 5.59 19.09 -1.59
CA LEU A 16 6.42 18.45 -2.60
C LEU A 16 7.74 19.21 -2.67
N TYR A 17 8.84 18.46 -2.69
CA TYR A 17 10.18 19.00 -2.85
C TYR A 17 10.89 18.28 -3.99
N ALA A 18 11.67 19.03 -4.75
CA ALA A 18 12.61 18.50 -5.73
C ALA A 18 14.03 18.67 -5.20
N PHE A 19 14.83 17.61 -5.33
CA PHE A 19 16.26 17.66 -5.02
C PHE A 19 17.05 17.72 -6.33
N SER A 20 17.85 18.77 -6.50
CA SER A 20 18.75 18.89 -7.64
C SER A 20 20.03 18.09 -7.39
N LEU A 21 20.36 17.16 -8.28
CA LEU A 21 21.62 16.41 -8.24
C LEU A 21 22.82 17.23 -8.74
N GLU A 22 22.57 18.35 -9.42
CA GLU A 22 23.62 19.25 -9.91
C GLU A 22 24.07 20.23 -8.82
N SER A 23 23.11 20.86 -8.14
CA SER A 23 23.39 21.87 -7.10
C SER A 23 23.33 21.32 -5.68
N TYR A 24 22.87 20.07 -5.48
CA TYR A 24 22.65 19.45 -4.17
C TYR A 24 21.74 20.27 -3.25
N THR A 25 20.73 20.93 -3.82
CA THR A 25 19.77 21.77 -3.09
C THR A 25 18.36 21.24 -3.20
N TRP A 26 17.61 21.35 -2.11
CA TRP A 26 16.17 21.13 -2.10
C TRP A 26 15.43 22.40 -2.54
N THR A 27 14.40 22.23 -3.35
CA THR A 27 13.49 23.30 -3.75
C THR A 27 12.06 22.85 -3.50
N LYS A 28 11.31 23.66 -2.75
CA LYS A 28 9.89 23.42 -2.55
C LYS A 28 9.15 23.71 -3.86
N ILE A 29 8.36 22.73 -4.31
CA ILE A 29 7.55 22.86 -5.52
C ILE A 29 6.15 23.31 -5.11
N GLU A 30 5.77 24.50 -5.56
CA GLU A 30 4.43 25.03 -5.33
C GLU A 30 3.59 24.87 -6.59
N GLY A 31 2.37 24.34 -6.42
CA GLY A 31 1.43 24.09 -7.50
C GLY A 31 0.10 24.77 -7.25
N ALA A 32 -0.42 25.48 -8.23
CA ALA A 32 -1.76 26.07 -8.18
C ALA A 32 -2.85 25.02 -8.52
N GLY A 33 -4.08 25.21 -8.05
CA GLY A 33 -5.22 24.34 -8.36
C GLY A 33 -5.54 23.32 -7.28
N PRO A 34 -6.30 22.25 -7.59
CA PRO A 34 -6.75 21.25 -6.61
C PRO A 34 -5.58 20.35 -6.18
N VAL A 35 -4.88 20.75 -5.13
CA VAL A 35 -3.78 19.99 -4.51
C VAL A 35 -4.33 18.69 -3.89
N PRO A 36 -3.63 17.55 -3.99
CA PRO A 36 -3.99 16.36 -3.24
C PRO A 36 -4.05 16.63 -1.73
N PRO A 37 -5.03 16.09 -0.99
CA PRO A 37 -5.03 16.17 0.45
C PRO A 37 -3.81 15.43 1.04
N PRO A 38 -3.37 15.80 2.26
CA PRO A 38 -2.24 15.18 2.94
C PRO A 38 -2.36 13.66 3.01
N ARG A 39 -1.30 12.95 2.65
CA ARG A 39 -1.26 11.49 2.53
C ARG A 39 0.16 10.93 2.54
N SER A 40 0.30 9.66 2.90
CA SER A 40 1.52 8.87 2.77
C SER A 40 1.27 7.58 1.99
N GLY A 41 2.32 6.83 1.66
CA GLY A 41 2.19 5.54 0.97
C GLY A 41 1.54 5.60 -0.40
N CYS A 42 1.47 6.78 -1.03
CA CYS A 42 0.92 6.97 -2.37
C CYS A 42 1.95 6.58 -3.44
N CYS A 43 1.48 6.13 -4.59
CA CYS A 43 2.31 5.99 -5.77
C CYS A 43 2.56 7.36 -6.39
N MET A 44 3.82 7.74 -6.57
CA MET A 44 4.21 8.96 -7.28
C MET A 44 5.14 8.62 -8.44
N VAL A 45 4.84 9.13 -9.64
CA VAL A 45 5.68 8.95 -10.82
C VAL A 45 5.91 10.25 -11.55
N ALA A 46 7.18 10.51 -11.91
CA ALA A 46 7.58 11.62 -12.74
C ALA A 46 7.81 11.13 -14.18
N ASN A 47 7.11 11.72 -15.14
CA ASN A 47 7.32 11.50 -16.55
C ASN A 47 8.50 12.34 -17.07
N ALA A 48 9.08 11.91 -18.20
CA ALA A 48 10.19 12.62 -18.85
C ALA A 48 9.86 14.04 -19.32
N ASP A 49 8.57 14.36 -19.48
CA ASP A 49 8.07 15.70 -19.84
C ASP A 49 7.84 16.62 -18.62
N GLY A 50 8.23 16.17 -17.41
CA GLY A 50 8.08 16.91 -16.17
C GLY A 50 6.70 16.78 -15.51
N LYS A 51 5.76 16.04 -16.11
CA LYS A 51 4.47 15.75 -15.49
C LYS A 51 4.64 14.76 -14.34
N ILE A 52 4.11 15.06 -13.16
CA ILE A 52 4.07 14.14 -12.02
C ILE A 52 2.65 13.63 -11.84
N LEU A 53 2.49 12.32 -11.68
CA LEU A 53 1.23 11.69 -11.32
C LEU A 53 1.31 11.14 -9.91
N ILE A 54 0.23 11.32 -9.16
CA ILE A 54 0.02 10.74 -7.84
C ILE A 54 -1.23 9.87 -7.90
N TRP A 55 -1.16 8.68 -7.30
CA TRP A 55 -2.30 7.81 -7.13
C TRP A 55 -2.32 7.20 -5.72
N GLY A 56 -3.51 7.19 -5.14
CA GLY A 56 -3.81 6.51 -3.90
C GLY A 56 -3.04 7.04 -2.68
N GLY A 57 -2.73 6.14 -1.75
CA GLY A 57 -2.11 6.44 -0.46
C GLY A 57 -3.09 6.34 0.71
N TYR A 58 -2.63 6.70 1.89
CA TYR A 58 -3.39 6.65 3.12
C TYR A 58 -3.25 7.95 3.91
N SER A 59 -4.28 8.31 4.65
CA SER A 59 -4.23 9.36 5.67
C SER A 59 -5.10 9.00 6.84
N LYS A 60 -4.69 9.42 8.03
CA LYS A 60 -5.48 9.33 9.25
C LYS A 60 -5.85 10.75 9.68
N THR A 61 -7.08 10.96 10.13
CA THR A 61 -7.56 12.25 10.65
C THR A 61 -8.38 12.05 11.92
N SER A 62 -8.11 12.86 12.94
CA SER A 62 -8.90 12.85 14.18
C SER A 62 -10.26 13.53 13.93
N VAL A 63 -11.36 12.82 14.23
CA VAL A 63 -12.73 13.29 14.01
C VAL A 63 -13.38 13.74 15.33
N LYS A 64 -13.12 13.01 16.42
CA LYS A 64 -13.49 13.37 17.80
C LYS A 64 -12.32 13.03 18.73
N LYS A 65 -12.35 13.49 19.99
CA LYS A 65 -11.41 13.00 21.01
C LYS A 65 -11.45 11.47 20.99
N GLU A 66 -10.29 10.85 20.78
CA GLU A 66 -10.07 9.40 20.73
C GLU A 66 -10.66 8.64 19.53
N ILE A 67 -11.32 9.31 18.58
CA ILE A 67 -11.78 8.65 17.35
C ILE A 67 -11.00 9.17 16.16
N ASP A 68 -10.16 8.29 15.64
CA ASP A 68 -9.45 8.53 14.40
C ASP A 68 -10.13 7.84 13.23
N ARG A 69 -10.11 8.50 12.07
CA ARG A 69 -10.62 7.94 10.82
C ARG A 69 -9.48 7.72 9.84
N GLY A 70 -9.22 6.46 9.50
CA GLY A 70 -8.39 6.09 8.37
C GLY A 70 -9.09 6.37 7.04
N THR A 71 -8.33 6.83 6.04
CA THR A 71 -8.83 7.02 4.68
C THR A 71 -7.81 6.50 3.69
N THR A 72 -8.16 5.39 3.05
CA THR A 72 -7.43 4.87 1.90
C THR A 72 -7.87 5.60 0.64
N HIS A 73 -6.96 6.40 0.11
CA HIS A 73 -7.20 7.20 -1.09
C HIS A 73 -7.16 6.31 -2.33
N THR A 74 -8.02 6.59 -3.31
CA THR A 74 -8.02 5.93 -4.64
C THR A 74 -8.18 6.92 -5.79
N ASP A 75 -8.03 8.20 -5.48
CA ASP A 75 -8.02 9.32 -6.41
C ASP A 75 -6.65 9.44 -7.10
N MET A 76 -6.62 10.26 -8.15
CA MET A 76 -5.45 10.50 -8.97
C MET A 76 -5.29 11.99 -9.23
N PHE A 77 -4.06 12.49 -9.13
CA PHE A 77 -3.73 13.88 -9.41
C PHE A 77 -2.56 13.96 -10.39
N ALA A 78 -2.54 15.02 -11.19
CA ALA A 78 -1.42 15.37 -12.05
C ALA A 78 -0.91 16.77 -11.70
N LEU A 79 0.40 16.88 -11.49
CA LEU A 79 1.14 18.13 -11.47
C LEU A 79 1.77 18.34 -12.84
N VAL A 80 1.42 19.41 -13.53
CA VAL A 80 1.90 19.72 -14.87
C VAL A 80 2.71 21.02 -14.81
N PRO A 81 3.93 21.07 -15.40
CA PRO A 81 4.66 22.32 -15.58
C PRO A 81 3.88 23.28 -16.48
N ASP A 82 3.76 24.54 -16.07
CA ASP A 82 3.17 25.58 -16.89
C ASP A 82 4.17 26.06 -17.94
N LYS A 83 3.87 25.79 -19.21
CA LYS A 83 4.71 26.17 -20.35
C LYS A 83 4.47 27.62 -20.80
N GLN A 84 3.52 28.36 -20.19
CA GLN A 84 3.16 29.71 -20.65
C GLN A 84 4.20 30.79 -20.33
N GLN A 85 5.19 30.52 -19.46
CA GLN A 85 6.14 31.55 -19.04
C GLN A 85 7.38 31.67 -19.95
N ASP A 86 7.65 30.67 -20.78
CA ASP A 86 8.82 30.63 -21.69
C ASP A 86 8.76 31.67 -22.84
N GLY A 87 7.64 32.36 -23.03
CA GLY A 87 7.43 33.26 -24.17
C GLY A 87 7.36 34.77 -23.86
N LYS A 88 7.24 35.20 -22.60
CA LYS A 88 6.96 36.62 -22.27
C LYS A 88 8.05 37.35 -21.47
N THR A 89 9.01 36.63 -20.90
CA THR A 89 10.15 37.24 -20.24
C THR A 89 11.39 36.44 -20.62
N GLY A 90 12.30 37.03 -21.41
CA GLY A 90 13.57 36.43 -21.82
C GLY A 90 14.57 36.23 -20.67
N ALA A 91 14.10 35.87 -19.48
CA ALA A 91 14.91 35.57 -18.31
C ALA A 91 14.94 34.06 -18.10
N ALA A 92 16.06 33.44 -18.49
CA ALA A 92 16.35 32.01 -18.35
C ALA A 92 16.54 31.53 -16.88
N THR A 93 15.93 32.22 -15.92
CA THR A 93 16.15 32.04 -14.46
C THR A 93 14.86 31.91 -13.66
N ALA A 94 13.67 31.92 -14.29
CA ALA A 94 12.42 31.72 -13.59
C ALA A 94 12.19 30.22 -13.33
N GLN A 95 11.95 29.87 -12.06
CA GLN A 95 11.54 28.51 -11.69
C GLN A 95 10.24 28.14 -12.44
N PRO A 96 10.13 26.92 -12.98
CA PRO A 96 8.91 26.48 -13.64
C PRO A 96 7.76 26.53 -12.63
N THR A 97 6.67 27.18 -13.02
CA THR A 97 5.44 27.17 -12.23
C THR A 97 4.68 25.88 -12.52
N TYR A 98 3.92 25.38 -11.55
CA TYR A 98 3.21 24.11 -11.69
C TYR A 98 1.71 24.26 -11.43
N LYS A 99 0.92 23.40 -12.07
CA LYS A 99 -0.54 23.35 -11.88
C LYS A 99 -0.99 21.93 -11.57
N TRP A 100 -1.68 21.77 -10.45
CA TRP A 100 -2.41 20.57 -10.09
C TRP A 100 -3.71 20.46 -10.86
N THR A 101 -4.04 19.23 -11.23
CA THR A 101 -5.34 18.85 -11.79
C THR A 101 -5.76 17.50 -11.23
N SER A 102 -7.04 17.34 -10.91
CA SER A 102 -7.59 16.02 -10.60
C SER A 102 -7.75 15.22 -11.90
N VAL A 103 -7.38 13.95 -11.86
CA VAL A 103 -7.40 13.05 -13.01
C VAL A 103 -8.38 11.93 -12.71
N LYS A 104 -9.24 11.61 -13.68
CA LYS A 104 -10.10 10.43 -13.61
C LYS A 104 -9.39 9.26 -14.30
N PRO A 105 -8.87 8.26 -13.56
CA PRO A 105 -8.21 7.12 -14.18
C PRO A 105 -9.22 6.21 -14.87
N ASN A 106 -8.79 5.52 -15.92
CA ASN A 106 -9.55 4.52 -16.65
C ASN A 106 -8.98 3.11 -16.44
N GLY A 107 -9.71 2.07 -16.88
CA GLY A 107 -9.24 0.69 -16.90
C GLY A 107 -9.36 -0.05 -15.55
N LYS A 108 -8.58 -1.13 -15.39
CA LYS A 108 -8.62 -2.00 -14.21
C LYS A 108 -7.64 -1.48 -13.14
N LYS A 109 -8.14 -0.60 -12.26
CA LYS A 109 -7.36 -0.02 -11.16
C LYS A 109 -7.12 -1.02 -10.01
N PRO A 110 -6.01 -0.89 -9.25
CA PRO A 110 -5.80 -1.67 -8.05
C PRO A 110 -6.93 -1.43 -7.02
N ALA A 111 -7.18 -2.41 -6.16
CA ALA A 111 -8.06 -2.23 -5.01
C ALA A 111 -7.48 -1.17 -4.06
N PRO A 112 -8.32 -0.50 -3.22
CA PRO A 112 -7.84 0.51 -2.27
C PRO A 112 -6.69 -0.03 -1.41
N ARG A 113 -5.49 0.56 -1.54
CA ARG A 113 -4.31 0.16 -0.78
C ARG A 113 -3.26 1.26 -0.73
N SER A 114 -2.38 1.17 0.26
CA SER A 114 -1.22 2.05 0.42
C SER A 114 0.08 1.24 0.36
N GLY A 115 1.23 1.92 0.33
CA GLY A 115 2.54 1.25 0.35
C GLY A 115 2.83 0.41 -0.90
N MET A 116 2.13 0.68 -2.01
CA MET A 116 2.45 0.09 -3.30
C MET A 116 3.81 0.60 -3.79
N ALA A 117 4.66 -0.32 -4.22
CA ALA A 117 5.89 0.04 -4.91
C ALA A 117 5.55 0.54 -6.32
N VAL A 118 6.28 1.54 -6.85
CA VAL A 118 6.07 2.08 -8.19
C VAL A 118 7.39 2.39 -8.91
N ALA A 119 7.47 2.10 -10.20
CA ALA A 119 8.57 2.51 -11.06
C ALA A 119 8.08 2.92 -12.46
N ILE A 120 8.55 4.07 -12.95
CA ILE A 120 8.33 4.51 -14.32
C ILE A 120 9.30 3.79 -15.27
N ALA A 121 8.80 3.32 -16.41
CA ALA A 121 9.60 2.73 -17.46
C ALA A 121 9.74 3.69 -18.67
N PRO A 122 10.80 3.56 -19.49
CA PRO A 122 11.00 4.40 -20.67
C PRO A 122 9.88 4.35 -21.72
N ASN A 123 9.02 3.33 -21.66
CA ASN A 123 7.88 3.18 -22.55
C ASN A 123 6.65 4.02 -22.14
N GLY A 124 6.79 4.93 -21.15
CA GLY A 124 5.70 5.77 -20.66
C GLY A 124 4.69 5.04 -19.77
N LYS A 125 5.02 3.83 -19.30
CA LYS A 125 4.19 3.09 -18.34
C LYS A 125 4.84 3.09 -16.97
N ALA A 126 4.04 3.27 -15.94
CA ALA A 126 4.42 3.05 -14.56
C ALA A 126 3.97 1.65 -14.14
N TYR A 127 4.88 0.85 -13.59
CA TYR A 127 4.58 -0.47 -13.03
C TYR A 127 4.46 -0.35 -11.53
N THR A 128 3.46 -1.00 -10.95
CA THR A 128 3.23 -1.00 -9.51
C THR A 128 3.10 -2.41 -8.97
N PHE A 129 3.63 -2.66 -7.78
CA PHE A 129 3.62 -3.97 -7.15
C PHE A 129 3.20 -3.90 -5.69
N GLY A 130 2.33 -4.84 -5.30
CA GLY A 130 1.98 -5.13 -3.91
C GLY A 130 1.09 -4.10 -3.23
N GLY A 131 1.48 -3.71 -2.01
CA GLY A 131 0.75 -2.80 -1.12
C GLY A 131 -0.08 -3.51 -0.05
N VAL A 132 -0.60 -2.73 0.89
CA VAL A 132 -1.44 -3.18 2.01
C VAL A 132 -2.78 -2.46 1.99
N MET A 133 -3.85 -3.22 2.19
CA MET A 133 -5.19 -2.71 2.47
C MET A 133 -5.49 -2.96 3.94
N ASP A 134 -5.69 -1.91 4.71
CA ASP A 134 -6.12 -2.04 6.09
C ASP A 134 -7.59 -2.45 6.10
N THR A 135 -7.88 -3.60 6.69
CA THR A 135 -9.24 -4.07 6.96
C THR A 135 -9.50 -3.94 8.45
N GLU A 136 -10.54 -3.20 8.78
CA GLU A 136 -11.04 -3.06 10.15
C GLU A 136 -11.85 -4.32 10.48
N GLU A 137 -11.41 -5.12 11.45
CA GLU A 137 -12.28 -6.13 12.07
C GLU A 137 -12.92 -5.60 13.36
N ASP A 138 -12.28 -4.69 14.11
CA ASP A 138 -12.86 -3.80 15.14
C ASP A 138 -11.82 -2.72 15.57
N GLU A 139 -12.17 -1.75 16.44
CA GLU A 139 -11.29 -0.63 16.88
C GLU A 139 -9.94 -1.08 17.49
N GLU A 140 -9.84 -2.33 17.93
CA GLU A 140 -8.63 -2.92 18.54
C GLU A 140 -7.82 -3.82 17.57
N ASP A 141 -8.42 -4.29 16.48
CA ASP A 141 -7.83 -5.28 15.55
C ASP A 141 -7.84 -4.77 14.10
N VAL A 142 -6.84 -3.96 13.76
CA VAL A 142 -6.58 -3.58 12.36
C VAL A 142 -5.72 -4.66 11.70
N ARG A 143 -6.27 -5.32 10.68
CA ARG A 143 -5.54 -6.34 9.91
C ARG A 143 -5.12 -5.80 8.55
N GLY A 144 -3.84 -5.90 8.23
CA GLY A 144 -3.32 -5.57 6.90
C GLY A 144 -3.49 -6.72 5.90
N MET A 145 -4.30 -6.52 4.86
CA MET A 145 -4.34 -7.42 3.70
C MET A 145 -3.25 -7.04 2.69
N PHE A 146 -2.13 -7.75 2.74
CA PHE A 146 -1.01 -7.57 1.81
C PHE A 146 -1.33 -8.17 0.44
N SER A 147 -0.82 -7.53 -0.62
CA SER A 147 -0.97 -8.01 -1.99
C SER A 147 0.38 -8.26 -2.65
N ASN A 148 0.40 -9.13 -3.65
CA ASN A 148 1.48 -9.34 -4.63
C ASN A 148 1.03 -9.01 -6.06
N GLU A 149 -0.04 -8.24 -6.21
CA GLU A 149 -0.57 -7.91 -7.54
C GLU A 149 0.35 -6.95 -8.29
N LEU A 150 0.50 -7.22 -9.59
CA LEU A 150 1.23 -6.36 -10.52
C LEU A 150 0.24 -5.58 -11.39
N HIS A 151 0.37 -4.26 -11.41
CA HIS A 151 -0.40 -3.39 -12.30
C HIS A 151 0.52 -2.51 -13.14
N ALA A 152 0.01 -2.06 -14.29
CA ALA A 152 0.65 -1.06 -15.12
C ALA A 152 -0.32 0.10 -15.39
N LEU A 153 0.17 1.31 -15.16
CA LEU A 153 -0.48 2.57 -15.49
C LEU A 153 0.17 3.16 -16.74
N ASP A 154 -0.62 3.35 -17.79
CA ASP A 154 -0.24 4.20 -18.92
C ASP A 154 -0.30 5.67 -18.47
N THR A 155 0.83 6.37 -18.37
CA THR A 155 0.87 7.72 -17.78
C THR A 155 0.40 8.82 -18.74
N GLY A 156 0.38 8.52 -20.04
CA GLY A 156 -0.21 9.37 -21.07
C GLY A 156 -1.73 9.28 -21.04
N ALA A 157 -2.26 8.06 -21.18
CA ALA A 157 -3.71 7.81 -21.22
C ALA A 157 -4.36 7.74 -19.83
N CYS A 158 -3.58 7.79 -18.75
CA CYS A 158 -4.02 7.60 -17.36
C CYS A 158 -4.91 6.34 -17.20
N THR A 159 -4.48 5.23 -17.81
CA THR A 159 -5.26 3.99 -17.90
C THR A 159 -4.52 2.84 -17.23
N TRP A 160 -5.18 2.21 -16.25
CA TRP A 160 -4.68 1.06 -15.51
C TRP A 160 -4.98 -0.26 -16.19
N ARG A 161 -4.04 -1.20 -16.05
CA ARG A 161 -4.18 -2.60 -16.43
C ARG A 161 -3.59 -3.49 -15.33
N LYS A 162 -4.34 -4.49 -14.89
CA LYS A 162 -3.80 -5.60 -14.10
C LYS A 162 -2.96 -6.48 -15.02
N LEU A 163 -1.76 -6.84 -14.59
CA LEU A 163 -0.85 -7.72 -15.33
C LEU A 163 -0.91 -9.11 -14.72
N GLU A 164 -1.33 -10.08 -15.53
CA GLU A 164 -1.35 -11.49 -15.17
C GLU A 164 -0.25 -12.20 -15.93
N LEU A 165 0.46 -13.11 -15.25
CA LEU A 165 1.51 -13.88 -15.88
C LEU A 165 0.88 -14.93 -16.80
N ALA A 166 1.42 -15.06 -18.01
CA ALA A 166 1.02 -16.11 -18.94
C ALA A 166 1.45 -17.47 -18.37
N ALA A 167 0.50 -18.23 -17.84
CA ALA A 167 0.76 -19.58 -17.36
C ALA A 167 1.34 -20.43 -18.51
N LYS A 168 2.62 -20.81 -18.42
CA LYS A 168 3.18 -21.85 -19.28
C LYS A 168 2.54 -23.16 -18.85
N ALA A 169 1.54 -23.63 -19.60
CA ALA A 169 1.05 -24.99 -19.48
C ALA A 169 2.27 -25.93 -19.56
N LYS A 170 2.60 -26.59 -18.45
CA LYS A 170 3.58 -27.68 -18.48
C LYS A 170 3.00 -28.70 -19.46
N LYS A 171 3.60 -28.83 -20.65
CA LYS A 171 3.43 -30.05 -21.44
C LYS A 171 4.01 -31.17 -20.58
N SER A 172 3.17 -31.84 -19.80
CA SER A 172 3.51 -33.15 -19.29
C SER A 172 3.87 -33.97 -20.52
N LYS A 173 5.14 -34.33 -20.67
CA LYS A 173 5.46 -35.51 -21.45
C LYS A 173 4.67 -36.62 -20.77
N PRO A 174 3.81 -37.38 -21.47
CA PRO A 174 3.27 -38.57 -20.86
C PRO A 174 4.48 -39.40 -20.43
N ALA A 175 4.59 -39.65 -19.13
CA ALA A 175 5.46 -40.70 -18.66
C ALA A 175 4.99 -41.96 -19.38
N ASP A 176 5.93 -42.75 -19.91
CA ASP A 176 5.66 -44.10 -20.39
C ASP A 176 5.16 -44.94 -19.20
N VAL A 177 3.86 -44.82 -18.93
CA VAL A 177 3.11 -45.74 -18.09
C VAL A 177 2.42 -46.66 -19.07
N GLU A 178 2.86 -47.91 -19.14
CA GLU A 178 2.14 -48.96 -19.87
C GLU A 178 0.75 -49.11 -19.25
N MET A 179 -0.24 -48.44 -19.84
CA MET A 179 -1.65 -48.56 -19.47
C MET A 179 -2.32 -49.65 -20.32
N ASN A 180 -3.13 -50.47 -19.65
CA ASN A 180 -3.93 -51.55 -20.22
C ASN A 180 -4.94 -51.01 -21.26
N GLU A 181 -5.31 -51.84 -22.24
CA GLU A 181 -6.18 -51.50 -23.37
C GLU A 181 -7.57 -50.98 -22.92
N GLU A 182 -8.08 -51.41 -21.76
CA GLU A 182 -9.35 -50.92 -21.19
C GLU A 182 -9.34 -49.43 -20.78
N GLU A 183 -8.18 -48.87 -20.41
CA GLU A 183 -8.09 -47.47 -19.99
C GLU A 183 -7.97 -46.52 -21.19
N LYS A 184 -7.45 -47.01 -22.33
CA LYS A 184 -7.38 -46.27 -23.60
C LYS A 184 -8.77 -46.03 -24.20
N GLU A 185 -9.67 -47.00 -24.09
CA GLU A 185 -11.05 -46.88 -24.61
C GLU A 185 -11.88 -45.87 -23.81
N LYS A 186 -11.71 -45.81 -22.48
CA LYS A 186 -12.40 -44.82 -21.63
C LYS A 186 -11.94 -43.38 -21.89
N GLN A 187 -10.64 -43.16 -22.14
CA GLN A 187 -10.13 -41.83 -22.50
C GLN A 187 -10.57 -41.39 -23.90
N GLN A 188 -10.68 -42.31 -24.88
CA GLN A 188 -11.18 -41.97 -26.20
C GLN A 188 -12.66 -41.58 -26.20
N GLN A 189 -13.50 -42.20 -25.36
CA GLN A 189 -14.90 -41.81 -25.21
C GLN A 189 -15.08 -40.46 -24.50
N GLN A 190 -14.21 -40.09 -23.55
CA GLN A 190 -14.26 -38.77 -22.91
C GLN A 190 -13.72 -37.63 -23.79
N GLN A 191 -12.75 -37.89 -24.67
CA GLN A 191 -12.19 -36.87 -25.57
C GLN A 191 -13.10 -36.55 -26.78
N GLN A 192 -14.09 -37.39 -27.09
CA GLN A 192 -15.03 -37.14 -28.18
C GLN A 192 -16.22 -36.26 -27.78
N ALA A 193 -16.44 -36.02 -26.48
CA ALA A 193 -17.49 -35.12 -25.98
C ALA A 193 -17.03 -33.65 -25.81
N ALA A 194 -15.74 -33.37 -25.96
CA ALA A 194 -15.17 -32.03 -25.80
C ALA A 194 -14.64 -31.49 -27.14
N LYS A 195 -15.53 -31.29 -28.11
CA LYS A 195 -15.20 -30.53 -29.32
C LYS A 195 -16.44 -29.77 -29.81
N ILE A 196 -16.25 -28.49 -30.18
CA ILE A 196 -17.18 -27.50 -30.77
C ILE A 196 -17.74 -26.52 -29.70
N VAL A 197 -17.60 -25.19 -29.72
CA VAL A 197 -17.00 -24.18 -30.63
C VAL A 197 -16.75 -22.90 -29.81
N SER A 198 -15.69 -22.17 -30.15
CA SER A 198 -15.46 -20.76 -29.81
C SER A 198 -16.10 -19.85 -30.86
N ASP A 199 -16.93 -18.87 -30.48
CA ASP A 199 -16.77 -17.46 -30.90
C ASP A 199 -17.85 -16.54 -30.28
N ASP A 200 -17.44 -15.29 -30.08
CA ASP A 200 -18.19 -14.03 -29.98
C ASP A 200 -19.30 -13.80 -28.95
N GLY A 201 -19.18 -12.64 -28.29
CA GLY A 201 -19.94 -12.26 -27.10
C GLY A 201 -21.44 -12.12 -27.29
N VAL A 202 -22.19 -12.79 -26.42
CA VAL A 202 -23.55 -12.42 -26.04
C VAL A 202 -23.75 -12.69 -24.56
N PHE A 203 -24.23 -11.67 -23.86
CA PHE A 203 -24.77 -11.73 -22.51
C PHE A 203 -26.06 -12.57 -22.53
N THR A 204 -26.10 -13.69 -21.82
CA THR A 204 -27.35 -14.38 -21.48
C THR A 204 -27.36 -14.75 -20.01
N MET A 205 -28.11 -13.97 -19.23
CA MET A 205 -28.63 -14.40 -17.93
C MET A 205 -29.61 -15.56 -18.17
N THR A 206 -29.53 -16.61 -17.37
CA THR A 206 -30.60 -17.61 -17.29
C THR A 206 -30.93 -17.85 -15.82
N VAL A 207 -32.11 -17.37 -15.44
CA VAL A 207 -32.84 -17.72 -14.23
C VAL A 207 -33.38 -19.14 -14.40
N GLY A 208 -33.16 -20.00 -13.42
CA GLY A 208 -33.75 -21.34 -13.35
C GLY A 208 -33.76 -21.85 -11.92
N GLY A 209 -34.91 -21.69 -11.26
CA GLY A 209 -35.11 -22.05 -9.87
C GLY A 209 -35.50 -23.51 -9.62
N SER A 210 -35.35 -23.85 -8.34
CA SER A 210 -36.06 -24.86 -7.53
C SER A 210 -35.93 -26.35 -7.86
N GLY A 211 -35.34 -27.07 -6.92
CA GLY A 211 -35.47 -28.51 -6.70
C GLY A 211 -35.02 -28.87 -5.29
N ALA A 212 -35.87 -28.60 -4.31
CA ALA A 212 -35.66 -28.98 -2.91
C ALA A 212 -35.85 -30.48 -2.69
N SER A 213 -34.93 -31.13 -1.98
CA SER A 213 -35.27 -32.20 -1.05
C SER A 213 -34.19 -32.29 0.02
N GLY A 214 -34.62 -32.21 1.29
CA GLY A 214 -33.76 -32.07 2.46
C GLY A 214 -33.17 -33.38 2.95
N GLY A 215 -32.02 -33.24 3.62
CA GLY A 215 -31.42 -34.25 4.48
C GLY A 215 -30.51 -33.54 5.47
N ALA A 216 -31.00 -33.31 6.68
CA ALA A 216 -30.26 -32.67 7.75
C ALA A 216 -29.17 -33.61 8.29
N SER A 217 -27.94 -33.11 8.43
CA SER A 217 -27.01 -33.57 9.46
C SER A 217 -26.03 -32.45 9.86
N LYS A 218 -25.83 -32.35 11.17
CA LYS A 218 -25.04 -31.35 11.90
C LYS A 218 -23.53 -31.50 11.65
N GLY A 219 -22.85 -30.35 11.58
CA GLY A 219 -21.63 -30.09 12.35
C GLY A 219 -20.29 -30.41 11.70
N ALA A 220 -19.62 -29.37 11.20
CA ALA A 220 -18.27 -28.96 11.61
C ALA A 220 -17.86 -27.78 10.73
N ALA A 221 -17.57 -26.65 11.38
CA ALA A 221 -17.01 -25.47 10.74
C ALA A 221 -15.69 -25.84 10.06
N LYS A 222 -15.61 -25.62 8.76
CA LYS A 222 -14.37 -25.69 8.01
C LYS A 222 -14.04 -24.25 7.67
N GLU A 223 -13.00 -23.74 8.33
CA GLU A 223 -12.35 -22.48 8.03
C GLU A 223 -12.14 -22.40 6.52
N GLU A 224 -12.57 -21.29 5.92
CA GLU A 224 -12.27 -20.98 4.53
C GLU A 224 -10.77 -20.75 4.42
N GLU A 225 -10.03 -21.81 4.10
CA GLU A 225 -8.71 -21.70 3.46
C GLU A 225 -8.90 -20.85 2.21
N GLY A 226 -8.47 -19.59 2.30
CA GLY A 226 -8.41 -18.68 1.17
C GLY A 226 -7.67 -19.34 0.02
N ASP A 227 -8.35 -19.40 -1.13
CA ASP A 227 -7.86 -19.66 -2.48
C ASP A 227 -6.33 -19.82 -2.63
N ALA A 228 -5.81 -20.97 -2.21
CA ALA A 228 -4.46 -21.43 -2.50
C ALA A 228 -4.36 -22.04 -3.92
N GLY A 229 -5.16 -21.51 -4.86
CA GLY A 229 -5.31 -22.00 -6.23
C GLY A 229 -4.68 -21.10 -7.30
N ALA A 230 -4.20 -19.91 -6.95
CA ALA A 230 -3.42 -19.10 -7.87
C ALA A 230 -2.00 -19.67 -7.92
N LEU A 231 -1.71 -20.50 -8.95
CA LEU A 231 -0.40 -21.04 -9.31
C LEU A 231 0.74 -20.24 -8.66
N ASP A 232 1.42 -20.82 -7.66
CA ASP A 232 2.67 -20.27 -7.15
C ASP A 232 3.70 -20.35 -8.28
N LEU A 233 3.75 -19.29 -9.09
CA LEU A 233 4.65 -19.15 -10.22
C LEU A 233 6.09 -18.81 -9.77
N GLY A 234 6.41 -18.98 -8.48
CA GLY A 234 7.72 -18.67 -7.91
C GLY A 234 8.02 -17.16 -7.88
N GLY A 235 6.97 -16.35 -7.69
CA GLY A 235 7.07 -14.89 -7.66
C GLY A 235 7.28 -14.31 -6.25
N PRO A 236 7.43 -12.98 -6.14
CA PRO A 236 7.52 -12.33 -4.84
C PRO A 236 6.22 -12.53 -4.04
N SER A 237 6.37 -12.84 -2.76
CA SER A 237 5.26 -12.92 -1.79
C SER A 237 4.53 -11.58 -1.63
N PRO A 238 3.29 -11.57 -1.11
CA PRO A 238 2.59 -10.34 -0.75
C PRO A 238 3.41 -9.45 0.18
N ARG A 239 3.46 -8.14 -0.11
CA ARG A 239 4.31 -7.18 0.61
C ARG A 239 3.93 -5.73 0.32
N MET A 240 4.33 -4.84 1.22
CA MET A 240 4.30 -3.38 1.01
C MET A 240 5.71 -2.81 0.99
N ASN A 241 5.86 -1.57 0.54
CA ASN A 241 7.10 -0.80 0.58
C ASN A 241 8.31 -1.52 -0.04
N ALA A 242 8.07 -2.39 -1.02
CA ALA A 242 9.14 -3.00 -1.79
C ALA A 242 9.85 -1.95 -2.65
N ALA A 243 11.14 -2.18 -2.93
CA ALA A 243 11.87 -1.39 -3.91
C ALA A 243 11.71 -2.02 -5.29
N ILE A 244 11.23 -1.25 -6.27
CA ILE A 244 11.12 -1.73 -7.65
C ILE A 244 11.81 -0.79 -8.63
N VAL A 245 12.38 -1.38 -9.69
CA VAL A 245 13.04 -0.62 -10.76
C VAL A 245 12.84 -1.33 -12.10
N VAL A 246 12.69 -0.56 -13.18
CA VAL A 246 12.63 -1.10 -14.53
C VAL A 246 13.93 -0.78 -15.26
N CYS A 247 14.63 -1.82 -15.72
CA CYS A 247 15.87 -1.68 -16.48
C CYS A 247 15.89 -2.66 -17.65
N LYS A 248 16.20 -2.18 -18.87
CA LYS A 248 16.33 -3.00 -20.09
C LYS A 248 15.13 -3.95 -20.33
N GLY A 249 13.91 -3.47 -20.10
CA GLY A 249 12.69 -4.25 -20.28
C GLY A 249 12.41 -5.31 -19.21
N GLN A 250 13.16 -5.29 -18.11
CA GLN A 250 12.94 -6.15 -16.94
C GLN A 250 12.53 -5.30 -15.74
N LEU A 251 11.53 -5.79 -15.01
CA LEU A 251 11.13 -5.26 -13.71
C LEU A 251 11.88 -6.04 -12.63
N TYR A 252 12.55 -5.33 -11.74
CA TYR A 252 13.18 -5.90 -10.56
C TYR A 252 12.37 -5.53 -9.33
N VAL A 253 12.18 -6.48 -8.42
CA VAL A 253 11.48 -6.31 -7.14
C VAL A 253 12.39 -6.78 -6.02
N TYR A 254 12.70 -5.90 -5.07
CA TYR A 254 13.58 -6.16 -3.94
C TYR A 254 12.90 -5.86 -2.62
N GLY A 255 13.04 -6.79 -1.68
CA GLY A 255 12.66 -6.64 -0.29
C GLY A 255 11.22 -6.15 -0.08
N GLY A 256 11.02 -5.34 0.95
CA GLY A 256 9.72 -4.87 1.40
C GLY A 256 9.37 -5.38 2.79
N LEU A 257 8.15 -5.08 3.22
CA LEU A 257 7.63 -5.44 4.53
C LEU A 257 6.40 -6.32 4.38
N TYR A 258 6.24 -7.25 5.32
CA TYR A 258 5.05 -8.07 5.48
C TYR A 258 4.72 -8.14 6.97
N GLU A 259 3.46 -7.98 7.33
CA GLU A 259 3.01 -8.04 8.71
C GLU A 259 2.01 -9.18 8.88
N SER A 260 2.12 -9.89 10.00
CA SER A 260 1.21 -10.97 10.36
C SER A 260 1.02 -10.97 11.88
N GLY A 261 -0.17 -10.57 12.32
CA GLY A 261 -0.44 -10.30 13.74
C GLY A 261 0.46 -9.17 14.25
N SER A 262 1.07 -9.35 15.42
CA SER A 262 1.99 -8.38 16.02
C SER A 262 3.43 -8.41 15.47
N ARG A 263 3.69 -9.21 14.42
CA ARG A 263 5.05 -9.39 13.86
C ARG A 263 5.20 -8.71 12.50
N GLN A 264 6.25 -7.91 12.38
CA GLN A 264 6.70 -7.33 11.12
C GLN A 264 7.94 -8.06 10.58
N PHE A 265 7.88 -8.49 9.33
CA PHE A 265 8.96 -9.18 8.62
C PHE A 265 9.57 -8.27 7.56
N THR A 266 10.88 -8.06 7.63
CA THR A 266 11.64 -7.40 6.56
C THR A 266 12.14 -8.43 5.58
N LEU A 267 11.76 -8.27 4.31
CA LEU A 267 12.11 -9.17 3.21
C LEU A 267 13.43 -8.71 2.57
N SER A 268 14.27 -9.66 2.18
CA SER A 268 15.58 -9.40 1.56
C SER A 268 15.78 -10.16 0.23
N ASP A 269 14.70 -10.67 -0.34
CA ASP A 269 14.66 -11.35 -1.62
C ASP A 269 14.66 -10.38 -2.81
N LEU A 270 15.13 -10.87 -3.96
CA LEU A 270 15.22 -10.13 -5.22
C LEU A 270 14.68 -10.98 -6.36
N TYR A 271 13.73 -10.43 -7.12
CA TYR A 271 13.15 -11.07 -8.29
C TYR A 271 13.30 -10.19 -9.53
N ALA A 272 13.26 -10.82 -10.70
CA ALA A 272 13.19 -10.16 -11.99
C ALA A 272 12.05 -10.72 -12.85
N LEU A 273 11.34 -9.86 -13.57
CA LEU A 273 10.29 -10.22 -14.52
C LEU A 273 10.55 -9.56 -15.87
N ASP A 274 10.51 -10.35 -16.94
CA ASP A 274 10.57 -9.85 -18.32
C ASP A 274 9.21 -9.23 -18.69
N LEU A 275 9.17 -7.91 -18.90
CA LEU A 275 7.94 -7.16 -19.16
C LEU A 275 7.38 -7.36 -20.56
N HIS A 276 8.11 -7.99 -21.48
CA HIS A 276 7.62 -8.34 -22.81
C HIS A 276 6.98 -9.72 -22.83
N LYS A 277 7.55 -10.66 -22.07
CA LYS A 277 7.04 -12.05 -22.01
C LYS A 277 5.96 -12.22 -20.97
N LEU A 278 6.11 -11.56 -19.82
CA LEU A 278 5.22 -11.68 -18.65
C LEU A 278 4.86 -13.14 -18.34
N ASP A 279 5.85 -14.04 -18.39
CA ASP A 279 5.61 -15.49 -18.29
C ASP A 279 6.05 -16.07 -16.94
N VAL A 280 7.21 -15.67 -16.43
CA VAL A 280 7.76 -16.24 -15.19
C VAL A 280 8.61 -15.23 -14.43
N TRP A 281 8.52 -15.27 -13.11
CA TRP A 281 9.45 -14.59 -12.22
C TRP A 281 10.76 -15.37 -12.13
N LYS A 282 11.88 -14.65 -12.24
CA LYS A 282 13.21 -15.19 -11.99
C LYS A 282 13.66 -14.75 -10.59
N THR A 283 13.80 -15.70 -9.69
CA THR A 283 14.43 -15.46 -8.38
C THR A 283 15.93 -15.24 -8.57
N LEU A 284 16.42 -14.09 -8.13
CA LEU A 284 17.84 -13.74 -8.13
C LEU A 284 18.46 -13.90 -6.74
N ILE A 285 17.71 -13.50 -5.71
CA ILE A 285 18.05 -13.72 -4.29
C ILE A 285 16.81 -14.31 -3.64
N ALA A 286 16.93 -15.50 -3.07
CA ALA A 286 15.84 -16.14 -2.34
C ALA A 286 15.74 -15.57 -0.92
N ASN A 287 14.52 -15.52 -0.38
CA ASN A 287 14.33 -15.01 0.97
C ASN A 287 14.97 -15.97 1.97
N SER A 288 15.95 -15.50 2.74
CA SER A 288 16.56 -16.28 3.81
C SER A 288 15.92 -15.86 5.12
N PHE A 289 14.79 -16.49 5.46
CA PHE A 289 14.09 -16.22 6.73
C PHE A 289 14.95 -16.49 7.98
N ASN A 290 16.09 -17.19 7.83
CA ASN A 290 16.97 -17.62 8.93
C ASN A 290 18.02 -16.59 9.38
N SER A 291 18.09 -15.39 8.82
CA SER A 291 19.08 -14.37 9.26
C SER A 291 18.48 -13.25 10.11
N ASN A 292 17.16 -13.24 10.33
CA ASN A 292 16.48 -12.31 11.23
C ASN A 292 16.01 -13.09 12.46
N GLU A 293 16.97 -13.62 13.22
CA GLU A 293 16.70 -14.20 14.54
C GLU A 293 16.19 -13.07 15.45
N TRP A 294 14.91 -13.13 15.79
CA TRP A 294 14.27 -12.20 16.70
C TRP A 294 14.87 -12.40 18.10
N LEU A 295 15.71 -11.46 18.54
CA LEU A 295 16.09 -11.32 19.94
C LEU A 295 14.88 -10.75 20.67
N GLY A 296 13.93 -11.60 21.02
CA GLY A 296 12.79 -11.20 21.83
C GLY A 296 13.28 -10.55 23.11
N SER A 297 12.94 -9.29 23.29
CA SER A 297 12.94 -8.68 24.61
C SER A 297 11.69 -9.18 25.32
N ASP A 298 11.75 -10.39 25.87
CA ASP A 298 10.88 -10.78 26.98
C ASP A 298 11.40 -10.03 28.22
N SER A 299 11.06 -8.75 28.33
CA SER A 299 11.24 -7.98 29.58
C SER A 299 9.91 -7.93 30.32
N GLU A 300 9.31 -9.10 30.53
CA GLU A 300 8.34 -9.33 31.58
C GLU A 300 9.08 -10.09 32.69
N GLY A 301 9.94 -9.36 33.39
CA GLY A 301 10.65 -9.84 34.57
C GLY A 301 9.89 -9.40 35.81
N ASP A 302 8.88 -10.20 36.16
CA ASP A 302 8.35 -10.29 37.52
C ASP A 302 9.53 -10.43 38.50
N SER A 303 9.71 -9.42 39.35
CA SER A 303 10.57 -9.50 40.51
C SER A 303 9.67 -9.24 41.71
N SER A 304 9.09 -10.34 42.21
CA SER A 304 8.56 -10.44 43.56
C SER A 304 9.69 -10.34 44.60
N ASP A 305 9.26 -10.13 45.85
CA ASP A 305 9.99 -10.09 47.11
C ASP A 305 10.51 -8.71 47.51
N ASP A 306 10.35 -8.21 48.73
CA ASP A 306 9.40 -8.34 49.85
C ASP A 306 9.97 -7.36 50.90
N ASP A 307 9.10 -6.84 51.78
CA ASP A 307 9.38 -6.29 53.11
C ASP A 307 10.28 -5.03 53.26
N ASP A 308 9.73 -3.91 53.74
CA ASP A 308 9.60 -3.66 55.20
C ASP A 308 8.92 -2.30 55.45
N ASP A 309 8.07 -2.31 56.47
CA ASP A 309 7.43 -1.16 57.11
C ASP A 309 8.46 -0.10 57.53
N ASP A 310 8.09 1.17 57.44
CA ASP A 310 8.33 2.12 58.54
C ASP A 310 7.37 3.32 58.41
N ASP A 311 6.54 3.44 59.46
CA ASP A 311 5.76 4.60 59.84
C ASP A 311 6.65 5.85 59.95
N ASP A 312 6.09 7.01 59.61
CA ASP A 312 6.28 8.25 60.38
C ASP A 312 5.23 9.26 59.89
N ASP A 313 4.08 9.25 60.57
CA ASP A 313 3.23 10.43 60.77
C ASP A 313 3.96 11.36 61.76
N ASP A 314 4.09 12.64 61.41
CA ASP A 314 4.29 13.82 62.27
C ASP A 314 4.65 14.98 61.32
N ASP A 315 4.20 16.22 61.43
CA ASP A 315 3.14 16.91 62.15
C ASP A 315 3.22 18.37 61.61
N ASP A 316 2.19 19.16 61.89
CA ASP A 316 2.22 20.63 61.99
C ASP A 316 2.22 21.49 60.71
N ASP A 317 0.99 21.85 60.34
CA ASP A 317 0.61 23.25 60.10
C ASP A 317 1.16 24.15 61.23
N ASP A 318 1.82 25.26 60.90
CA ASP A 318 1.61 26.49 61.66
C ASP A 318 1.98 27.73 60.82
N ASP A 319 1.02 28.65 60.85
CA ASP A 319 1.03 30.02 60.37
C ASP A 319 2.14 30.85 61.01
N ASP A 320 2.72 31.78 60.25
CA ASP A 320 3.30 33.02 60.81
C ASP A 320 3.27 34.12 59.75
N ASP A 321 2.13 34.84 59.78
CA ASP A 321 1.95 36.28 59.87
C ASP A 321 3.07 37.28 59.49
N ASP A 322 2.58 38.38 58.89
CA ASP A 322 2.96 39.78 59.09
C ASP A 322 4.29 40.29 58.50
N ASP A 323 4.26 41.16 57.49
CA ASP A 323 3.73 42.54 57.59
C ASP A 323 4.28 43.43 56.44
N ASP A 324 3.40 44.32 55.98
CA ASP A 324 3.62 45.70 55.51
C ASP A 324 4.72 46.03 54.46
N ASP A 325 4.33 46.71 53.38
CA ASP A 325 4.33 48.19 53.38
C ASP A 325 3.86 48.76 52.02
N ASP A 326 2.93 49.72 52.10
CA ASP A 326 2.71 50.94 51.28
C ASP A 326 3.00 50.95 49.76
N SER A 327 2.25 51.60 48.87
CA SER A 327 1.29 52.70 48.95
C SER A 327 0.84 53.04 47.52
N GLU A 328 -0.36 53.63 47.37
CA GLU A 328 -0.73 54.66 46.36
C GLU A 328 -0.65 54.30 44.85
N ASP A 329 -1.54 54.68 43.93
CA ASP A 329 -2.75 55.51 43.86
C ASP A 329 -3.30 55.36 42.41
N ASP A 330 -4.54 55.79 42.21
CA ASP A 330 -5.11 56.34 40.98
C ASP A 330 -5.83 55.43 39.95
N SER A 331 -7.09 55.12 40.30
CA SER A 331 -8.31 55.64 39.68
C SER A 331 -8.48 55.75 38.15
N SER A 332 -9.69 55.35 37.74
CA SER A 332 -10.44 55.65 36.49
C SER A 332 -10.05 54.85 35.24
N GLY A 333 -10.96 54.29 34.44
CA GLY A 333 -12.43 54.31 34.43
C GLY A 333 -12.94 53.75 33.09
N MET A 334 -14.22 53.36 33.08
CA MET A 334 -15.13 53.05 31.94
C MET A 334 -14.84 51.75 31.15
N GLU A 335 -15.71 50.74 31.22
CA GLU A 335 -17.06 50.62 30.61
C GLU A 335 -17.07 50.61 29.07
N THR A 336 -17.50 49.46 28.52
CA THR A 336 -18.32 49.22 27.30
C THR A 336 -17.80 49.78 25.96
N GLU A 337 -17.88 49.10 24.82
CA GLU A 337 -18.84 48.12 24.27
C GLU A 337 -18.16 46.98 23.50
#